data_AF-A0A931UCL1-F1
#
_entry.id   AF-A0A931UCL1-F1
#
_cell.length_a   1.000
_cell.length_b   1.000
_cell.length_c   1.000
_cell.angle_alpha   90.00
_cell.angle_beta   90.00
_cell.angle_gamma   90.00
#
_symmetry.space_group_name_H-M   'P 1'
#
loop_
_entity.id
_entity.type
_entity.pdbx_description
1 polymer ?
#
loop_
_entity_poly.entity_id
_entity_poly.type
_entity_poly.pdbx_seq_one_letter_code
_entity_poly.pdbx_strand_id
1 'polypeptide(L)'
;VNLTRLPESVEGTRRHAGRIARVGVCIKSEQGELLPGAIPKVTIVKHARYLPEDSSGDAAAEVDILARIEKNLREAPLAGFVAEGAAPFGSMSNSVDAALRQATLSGMPVVKVGRGNAEGPVDPTRVPLCIAGSNLTATKARLLLMACLMKFGSLPPAQNPERPTPGELDAVKSKLADYQAVFDTH
;
A
#
# COMPACT_ATOMS: atom_id res chain seq x y z
N VAL A 1 -18.34 3.61 1.66
CA VAL A 1 -17.66 4.23 2.82
C VAL A 1 -18.65 5.14 3.49
N ASN A 2 -18.86 5.02 4.80
CA ASN A 2 -19.76 5.92 5.51
C ASN A 2 -18.97 7.15 5.99
N LEU A 3 -19.29 8.33 5.45
CA LEU A 3 -18.64 9.61 5.77
C LEU A 3 -18.66 9.92 7.27
N THR A 4 -19.71 9.53 7.98
CA THR A 4 -19.82 9.76 9.43
C THR A 4 -18.83 8.93 10.24
N ARG A 5 -18.25 7.87 9.66
CA ARG A 5 -17.25 7.00 10.29
C ARG A 5 -15.80 7.37 9.95
N LEU A 6 -15.59 8.37 9.09
CA LEU A 6 -14.25 8.88 8.81
C LEU A 6 -13.81 9.86 9.92
N PRO A 7 -12.54 9.86 10.31
CA PRO A 7 -12.00 10.83 11.26
C PRO A 7 -11.91 12.23 10.62
N GLU A 8 -11.68 13.25 11.46
CA GLU A 8 -11.40 14.63 11.00
C GLU A 8 -10.02 14.74 10.33
N SER A 9 -9.03 14.01 10.85
CA SER A 9 -7.68 13.96 10.32
C SER A 9 -7.02 12.60 10.55
N VAL A 10 -5.97 12.32 9.77
CA VAL A 10 -5.11 11.13 9.90
C VAL A 10 -3.65 11.51 9.69
N GLU A 11 -2.75 10.59 9.99
CA GLU A 11 -1.33 10.73 9.66
C GLU A 11 -1.07 10.22 8.22
N GLY A 12 -0.41 11.02 7.41
CA GLY A 12 0.16 10.64 6.11
C GLY A 12 1.69 10.57 6.16
N THR A 13 2.32 10.27 5.03
CA THR A 13 3.78 10.22 4.89
C THR A 13 4.29 11.10 3.77
N ARG A 14 5.35 11.87 4.03
CA ARG A 14 6.03 12.69 3.04
C ARG A 14 7.53 12.65 3.18
N ARG A 15 8.24 12.96 2.10
CA ARG A 15 9.67 13.26 2.16
C ARG A 15 9.89 14.69 2.65
N HIS A 16 10.65 14.84 3.71
CA HIS A 16 11.04 16.11 4.28
C HIS A 16 12.52 16.07 4.67
N ALA A 17 13.33 17.00 4.16
CA ALA A 17 14.78 17.08 4.42
C ALA A 17 15.53 15.75 4.21
N GLY A 18 15.19 15.02 3.14
CA GLY A 18 15.81 13.74 2.79
C GLY A 18 15.36 12.54 3.64
N ARG A 19 14.42 12.73 4.58
CA ARG A 19 13.85 11.66 5.41
C ARG A 19 12.37 11.48 5.13
N ILE A 20 11.84 10.29 5.40
CA ILE A 20 10.40 10.06 5.38
C ILE A 20 9.85 10.47 6.75
N ALA A 21 8.92 11.41 6.76
CA ALA A 21 8.30 11.97 7.95
C ALA A 21 6.79 11.77 7.91
N ARG A 22 6.19 11.67 9.09
CA ARG A 22 4.73 11.69 9.24
C ARG A 22 4.23 13.13 9.18
N VAL A 23 3.09 13.33 8.54
CA VAL A 23 2.44 14.63 8.40
C VAL A 23 0.95 14.50 8.66
N GLY A 24 0.34 15.46 9.35
CA GLY A 24 -1.11 15.49 9.51
C GLY A 24 -1.81 15.75 8.17
N VAL A 25 -2.90 15.03 7.92
CA VAL A 25 -3.77 15.21 6.75
C VAL A 25 -5.20 15.39 7.23
N CYS A 26 -5.78 16.57 6.99
CA CYS A 26 -7.19 16.80 7.24
C CYS A 26 -8.02 16.03 6.22
N ILE A 27 -8.94 15.21 6.71
CA ILE A 27 -9.87 14.42 5.89
C ILE A 27 -11.15 15.22 5.64
N LYS A 28 -11.61 15.96 6.65
CA LYS A 28 -12.85 16.71 6.62
C LYS A 28 -12.64 18.21 6.85
N SER A 29 -13.55 19.01 6.29
CA SER A 29 -13.74 20.41 6.67
C SER A 29 -14.49 20.53 8.00
N GLU A 30 -14.57 21.73 8.56
CA GLU A 30 -15.38 22.03 9.76
C GLU A 30 -16.88 21.70 9.54
N GLN A 31 -17.35 21.71 8.30
CA GLN A 31 -18.70 21.35 7.90
C GLN A 31 -18.90 19.83 7.70
N GLY A 32 -17.85 19.03 7.89
CA GLY A 32 -17.87 17.56 7.75
C GLY A 32 -17.75 17.05 6.32
N GLU A 33 -17.41 17.92 5.35
CA GLU A 33 -17.24 17.57 3.94
C GLU A 33 -15.84 17.03 3.65
N LEU A 34 -15.69 16.12 2.68
CA LEU A 34 -14.37 15.61 2.30
C LEU A 34 -13.52 16.66 1.61
N LEU A 35 -12.28 16.81 2.08
CA LEU A 35 -11.33 17.74 1.47
C LEU A 35 -10.68 17.12 0.22
N PRO A 36 -10.50 17.88 -0.89
CA PRO A 36 -9.82 17.37 -2.08
C PRO A 36 -8.39 16.87 -1.81
N GLY A 37 -7.69 17.50 -0.87
CA GLY A 37 -6.35 17.09 -0.44
C GLY A 37 -6.30 15.76 0.30
N ALA A 38 -7.46 15.24 0.75
CA ALA A 38 -7.58 13.96 1.44
C ALA A 38 -7.71 12.77 0.49
N ILE A 39 -7.92 13.01 -0.82
CA ILE A 39 -8.14 11.94 -1.81
C ILE A 39 -6.86 11.11 -1.97
N PRO A 40 -6.84 9.83 -1.55
CA PRO A 40 -5.61 9.05 -1.59
C PRO A 40 -5.19 8.67 -3.00
N LYS A 41 -3.88 8.64 -3.24
CA LYS A 41 -3.28 8.20 -4.50
C LYS A 41 -2.95 6.71 -4.46
N VAL A 42 -3.81 5.87 -5.01
CA VAL A 42 -3.56 4.42 -5.13
C VAL A 42 -3.28 4.03 -6.58
N THR A 43 -2.10 3.44 -6.81
CA THR A 43 -1.61 2.95 -8.11
C THR A 43 -1.82 1.44 -8.24
N ILE A 44 -2.25 0.97 -9.41
CA ILE A 44 -2.30 -0.46 -9.71
C ILE A 44 -1.03 -0.84 -10.47
N VAL A 45 -0.25 -1.77 -9.92
CA VAL A 45 0.90 -2.41 -10.57
C VAL A 45 0.41 -3.74 -11.13
N LYS A 46 0.46 -3.91 -12.46
CA LYS A 46 0.08 -5.15 -13.13
C LYS A 46 1.31 -5.99 -13.43
N HIS A 47 1.33 -7.23 -12.96
CA HIS A 47 2.36 -8.19 -13.31
C HIS A 47 1.89 -9.10 -14.43
N ALA A 48 2.41 -8.86 -15.63
CA ALA A 48 2.07 -9.63 -16.83
C ALA A 48 3.11 -10.71 -17.19
N ARG A 49 4.24 -10.77 -16.47
CA ARG A 49 5.33 -11.70 -16.76
C ARG A 49 4.94 -13.12 -16.31
N TYR A 50 5.16 -14.11 -17.18
CA TYR A 50 4.94 -15.53 -16.85
C TYR A 50 6.17 -16.14 -16.17
N LEU A 51 7.38 -15.75 -16.61
CA LEU A 51 8.65 -16.12 -16.00
C LEU A 51 9.47 -14.85 -15.73
N PRO A 52 10.19 -14.78 -14.61
CA PRO A 52 11.13 -13.70 -14.36
C PRO A 52 12.34 -13.85 -15.29
N GLU A 53 12.78 -12.75 -15.88
CA GLU A 53 14.05 -12.70 -16.64
C GLU A 53 15.27 -12.78 -15.71
N ASP A 54 15.11 -12.31 -14.47
CA ASP A 54 16.13 -12.29 -13.43
C ASP A 54 15.53 -12.75 -12.09
N SER A 55 16.26 -13.64 -11.39
CA SER A 55 15.89 -14.17 -10.08
C SER A 55 16.53 -13.42 -8.92
N SER A 56 17.44 -12.48 -9.18
CA SER A 56 18.19 -11.69 -8.17
C SER A 56 17.29 -11.00 -7.14
N GLY A 57 16.07 -10.63 -7.55
CA GLY A 57 15.12 -9.92 -6.71
C GLY A 57 15.50 -8.46 -6.45
N ASP A 58 16.38 -7.87 -7.26
CA ASP A 58 16.78 -6.48 -7.11
C ASP A 58 15.61 -5.52 -7.38
N ALA A 59 15.27 -4.70 -6.38
CA ALA A 59 14.23 -3.67 -6.50
C ALA A 59 14.60 -2.60 -7.53
N ALA A 60 15.90 -2.34 -7.76
CA ALA A 60 16.35 -1.32 -8.71
C ALA A 60 15.95 -1.63 -10.15
N ALA A 61 15.63 -2.90 -10.47
CA ALA A 61 15.07 -3.29 -11.75
C ALA A 61 13.65 -2.73 -12.00
N GLU A 62 12.92 -2.33 -10.94
CA GLU A 62 11.53 -1.86 -11.04
C GLU A 62 11.42 -0.34 -10.95
N VAL A 63 12.04 0.33 -11.93
CA VAL A 63 12.21 1.80 -11.99
C VAL A 63 10.89 2.57 -11.86
N ASP A 64 9.81 2.12 -12.50
CA ASP A 64 8.50 2.81 -12.42
C ASP A 64 7.91 2.77 -11.00
N ILE A 65 8.03 1.64 -10.30
CA ILE A 65 7.53 1.49 -8.92
C ILE A 65 8.31 2.42 -8.01
N LEU A 66 9.64 2.42 -8.10
CA LEU A 66 10.51 3.29 -7.30
C LEU A 66 10.25 4.78 -7.58
N ALA A 67 10.12 5.17 -8.85
CA ALA A 67 9.78 6.53 -9.24
C ALA A 67 8.39 6.94 -8.71
N ARG A 68 7.43 6.00 -8.67
CA ARG A 68 6.10 6.24 -8.11
C ARG A 68 6.14 6.45 -6.60
N ILE A 69 6.92 5.65 -5.87
CA ILE A 69 7.14 5.83 -4.43
C ILE A 69 7.69 7.24 -4.18
N GLU A 70 8.75 7.64 -4.91
CA GLU A 70 9.34 8.97 -4.74
C GLU A 70 8.33 10.09 -5.02
N LYS A 71 7.61 9.99 -6.14
CA LYS A 71 6.59 10.97 -6.51
C LYS A 71 5.51 11.10 -5.42
N ASN A 72 5.01 9.96 -4.92
CA ASN A 72 4.00 9.93 -3.87
C ASN A 72 4.52 10.56 -2.58
N LEU A 73 5.76 10.26 -2.15
CA LEU A 73 6.35 10.89 -0.97
C LEU A 73 6.47 12.42 -1.09
N ARG A 74 6.59 12.97 -2.30
CA ARG A 74 6.61 14.43 -2.51
C ARG A 74 5.20 15.04 -2.53
N GLU A 75 4.26 14.39 -3.20
CA GLU A 75 3.00 15.02 -3.61
C GLU A 75 1.78 14.48 -2.86
N ALA A 76 1.74 13.19 -2.53
CA ALA A 76 0.55 12.47 -2.07
C ALA A 76 0.78 11.87 -0.67
N PRO A 77 0.41 12.59 0.41
CA PRO A 77 0.66 12.13 1.77
C PRO A 77 -0.12 10.85 2.13
N LEU A 78 -1.24 10.60 1.44
CA LEU A 78 -1.99 9.35 1.50
C LEU A 78 -1.83 8.63 0.17
N ALA A 79 -0.98 7.62 0.13
CA ALA A 79 -0.70 6.86 -1.07
C ALA A 79 -0.55 5.37 -0.78
N GLY A 80 -0.80 4.54 -1.79
CA GLY A 80 -0.72 3.09 -1.68
C GLY A 80 -0.65 2.40 -3.05
N PHE A 81 -0.53 1.09 -3.02
CA PHE A 81 -0.46 0.27 -4.24
C PHE A 81 -1.42 -0.91 -4.18
N VAL A 82 -1.89 -1.33 -5.35
CA VAL A 82 -2.49 -2.64 -5.56
C VAL A 82 -1.61 -3.39 -6.55
N ALA A 83 -1.07 -4.51 -6.12
CA ALA A 83 -0.29 -5.42 -6.93
C ALA A 83 -1.20 -6.53 -7.47
N GLU A 84 -1.42 -6.50 -8.78
CA GLU A 84 -2.20 -7.52 -9.49
C GLU A 84 -1.23 -8.55 -10.08
N GLY A 85 -1.12 -9.67 -9.38
CA GLY A 85 -0.18 -10.76 -9.68
C GLY A 85 -0.78 -11.91 -10.49
N ALA A 86 0.02 -12.93 -10.77
CA ALA A 86 -0.46 -14.11 -11.47
C ALA A 86 -1.53 -14.86 -10.65
N ALA A 87 -2.48 -15.47 -11.35
CA ALA A 87 -3.41 -16.42 -10.77
C ALA A 87 -2.79 -17.84 -10.84
N PRO A 88 -2.95 -18.67 -9.79
CA PRO A 88 -3.57 -18.36 -8.50
C PRO A 88 -2.63 -17.57 -7.54
N PHE A 89 -3.21 -16.98 -6.49
CA PHE A 89 -2.51 -16.40 -5.31
C PHE A 89 -1.80 -15.04 -5.46
N GLY A 90 -1.90 -14.39 -6.62
CA GLY A 90 -1.37 -13.02 -6.79
C GLY A 90 0.14 -12.93 -6.67
N SER A 91 0.87 -13.95 -7.16
CA SER A 91 2.32 -13.97 -7.14
C SER A 91 2.93 -12.92 -8.07
N MET A 92 4.07 -12.38 -7.66
CA MET A 92 4.84 -11.38 -8.40
C MET A 92 6.26 -11.91 -8.61
N SER A 93 7.05 -11.29 -9.49
CA SER A 93 8.50 -11.53 -9.51
C SER A 93 9.16 -10.98 -8.24
N ASN A 94 10.31 -11.55 -7.88
CA ASN A 94 11.09 -11.14 -6.71
C ASN A 94 11.43 -9.64 -6.72
N SER A 95 11.76 -9.08 -7.89
CA SER A 95 12.07 -7.65 -8.07
C SER A 95 10.88 -6.75 -7.73
N VAL A 96 9.68 -7.13 -8.17
CA VAL A 96 8.45 -6.40 -7.88
C VAL A 96 8.07 -6.51 -6.41
N ASP A 97 8.20 -7.70 -5.82
CA ASP A 97 7.97 -7.86 -4.38
C ASP A 97 8.98 -7.06 -3.53
N ALA A 98 10.24 -6.96 -3.95
CA ALA A 98 11.25 -6.13 -3.29
C ALA A 98 10.91 -4.63 -3.38
N ALA A 99 10.52 -4.13 -4.56
CA ALA A 99 10.13 -2.74 -4.75
C ALA A 99 8.83 -2.38 -4.00
N LEU A 100 7.84 -3.28 -3.98
CA LEU A 100 6.60 -3.08 -3.24
C LEU A 100 6.82 -3.17 -1.72
N ARG A 101 7.73 -4.04 -1.26
CA ARG A 101 8.16 -4.05 0.14
C ARG A 101 8.75 -2.69 0.54
N GLN A 102 9.55 -2.07 -0.33
CA GLN A 102 10.07 -0.72 -0.09
C GLN A 102 8.94 0.32 -0.03
N ALA A 103 7.87 0.18 -0.81
CA ALA A 103 6.68 1.04 -0.70
C ALA A 103 6.01 0.91 0.67
N THR A 104 5.75 -0.32 1.13
CA THR A 104 5.17 -0.58 2.47
C THR A 104 6.02 0.06 3.55
N LEU A 105 7.33 -0.17 3.54
CA LEU A 105 8.26 0.37 4.53
C LEU A 105 8.47 1.89 4.41
N SER A 106 8.06 2.49 3.30
CA SER A 106 8.01 3.94 3.10
C SER A 106 6.69 4.58 3.55
N GLY A 107 5.75 3.80 4.11
CA GLY A 107 4.46 4.29 4.60
C GLY A 107 3.27 4.03 3.67
N MET A 108 3.48 3.40 2.52
CA MET A 108 2.46 3.18 1.49
C MET A 108 1.92 1.75 1.54
N PRO A 109 0.71 1.49 2.06
CA PRO A 109 0.17 0.14 2.10
C PRO A 109 0.04 -0.46 0.69
N VAL A 110 0.38 -1.75 0.59
CA VAL A 110 0.30 -2.53 -0.64
C VAL A 110 -0.73 -3.63 -0.46
N VAL A 111 -1.68 -3.76 -1.39
CA VAL A 111 -2.63 -4.88 -1.44
C VAL A 111 -2.22 -5.83 -2.55
N LYS A 112 -2.14 -7.14 -2.28
CA LYS A 112 -1.91 -8.16 -3.32
C LYS A 112 -3.22 -8.83 -3.71
N VAL A 113 -3.48 -8.94 -5.01
CA VAL A 113 -4.65 -9.61 -5.62
C VAL A 113 -4.21 -10.47 -6.81
N GLY A 114 -5.01 -11.49 -7.14
CA GLY A 114 -4.84 -12.27 -8.37
C GLY A 114 -5.39 -11.54 -9.59
N ARG A 115 -4.76 -11.70 -10.75
CA ARG A 115 -5.26 -11.21 -12.05
C ARG A 115 -6.43 -12.06 -12.54
N GLY A 116 -7.33 -11.44 -13.31
CA GLY A 116 -8.43 -12.13 -13.99
C GLY A 116 -9.41 -12.78 -13.00
N ASN A 117 -9.85 -14.00 -13.31
CA ASN A 117 -10.52 -14.84 -12.32
C ASN A 117 -9.42 -15.39 -11.41
N ALA A 118 -9.32 -14.89 -10.18
CA ALA A 118 -8.14 -15.12 -9.32
C ALA A 118 -7.84 -16.61 -9.04
N GLU A 119 -8.79 -17.53 -9.27
CA GLU A 119 -8.68 -18.99 -9.12
C GLU A 119 -8.23 -19.46 -7.72
N GLY A 120 -8.03 -18.54 -6.78
CA GLY A 120 -7.70 -18.79 -5.38
C GLY A 120 -7.38 -17.48 -4.64
N PRO A 121 -7.68 -17.40 -3.34
CA PRO A 121 -7.44 -16.19 -2.55
C PRO A 121 -5.95 -15.98 -2.27
N VAL A 122 -5.52 -14.73 -2.17
CA VAL A 122 -4.20 -14.41 -1.63
C VAL A 122 -4.17 -14.76 -0.13
N ASP A 123 -3.22 -15.59 0.30
CA ASP A 123 -3.04 -16.01 1.69
C ASP A 123 -2.25 -14.95 2.48
N PRO A 124 -2.82 -14.34 3.55
CA PRO A 124 -2.14 -13.31 4.34
C PRO A 124 -0.85 -13.80 5.00
N THR A 125 -0.72 -15.09 5.30
CA THR A 125 0.50 -15.66 5.92
C THR A 125 1.70 -15.63 4.96
N ARG A 126 1.45 -15.58 3.65
CA ARG A 126 2.48 -15.52 2.60
C ARG A 126 2.90 -14.09 2.25
N VAL A 127 2.18 -13.08 2.75
CA VAL A 127 2.39 -11.67 2.37
C VAL A 127 2.44 -10.75 3.60
N PRO A 128 3.32 -11.00 4.59
CA PRO A 128 3.26 -10.37 5.92
C PRO A 128 3.52 -8.85 5.95
N LEU A 129 3.99 -8.26 4.84
CA LEU A 129 4.19 -6.81 4.68
C LEU A 129 3.24 -6.21 3.62
N CYS A 130 2.19 -6.94 3.27
CA CYS A 130 1.13 -6.50 2.39
C CYS A 130 -0.23 -6.86 3.01
N ILE A 131 -1.28 -6.33 2.40
CA ILE A 131 -2.65 -6.70 2.67
C ILE A 131 -3.03 -7.78 1.65
N ALA A 132 -3.51 -8.93 2.12
CA ALA A 132 -4.11 -9.93 1.26
C ALA A 132 -5.48 -9.43 0.79
N GLY A 133 -5.60 -9.17 -0.51
CA GLY A 133 -6.85 -8.73 -1.12
C GLY A 133 -7.86 -9.86 -1.37
N SER A 134 -7.57 -11.09 -0.92
CA SER A 134 -8.42 -12.27 -1.12
C SER A 134 -8.82 -12.43 -2.60
N ASN A 135 -10.12 -12.55 -2.90
CA ASN A 135 -10.68 -12.68 -4.25
C ASN A 135 -11.11 -11.33 -4.88
N LEU A 136 -10.68 -10.19 -4.34
CA LEU A 136 -11.04 -8.89 -4.89
C LEU A 136 -10.36 -8.65 -6.25
N THR A 137 -11.06 -8.01 -7.17
CA THR A 137 -10.42 -7.42 -8.35
C THR A 137 -9.53 -6.25 -7.94
N ALA A 138 -8.51 -5.95 -8.74
CA ALA A 138 -7.61 -4.82 -8.45
C ALA A 138 -8.35 -3.47 -8.34
N THR A 139 -9.43 -3.29 -9.10
CA THR A 139 -10.26 -2.07 -9.04
C THR A 139 -11.06 -1.96 -7.75
N LYS A 140 -11.67 -3.06 -7.27
CA LYS A 140 -12.38 -3.08 -5.97
C LYS A 140 -11.39 -2.91 -4.81
N ALA A 141 -10.25 -3.60 -4.85
CA ALA A 141 -9.17 -3.46 -3.87
C ALA A 141 -8.64 -2.02 -3.81
N ARG A 142 -8.51 -1.34 -4.96
CA ARG A 142 -8.08 0.07 -5.02
C ARG A 142 -9.03 1.00 -4.29
N LEU A 143 -10.34 0.87 -4.54
CA LEU A 143 -11.35 1.69 -3.87
C LEU A 143 -11.37 1.44 -2.36
N LEU A 144 -11.23 0.18 -1.96
CA LEU A 144 -11.17 -0.18 -0.55
C LEU A 144 -9.91 0.34 0.13
N LEU A 145 -8.76 0.26 -0.53
CA LEU A 145 -7.52 0.81 0.01
C LEU A 145 -7.58 2.33 0.16
N MET A 146 -8.19 3.04 -0.80
CA MET A 146 -8.46 4.48 -0.66
C MET A 146 -9.33 4.78 0.57
N ALA A 147 -10.38 3.97 0.80
CA ALA A 147 -11.21 4.12 2.00
C ALA A 147 -10.42 3.89 3.29
N CYS A 148 -9.55 2.87 3.32
CA CYS A 148 -8.72 2.56 4.49
C CYS A 148 -7.72 3.67 4.76
N LEU A 149 -7.08 4.23 3.72
CA LEU A 149 -6.15 5.36 3.86
C LEU A 149 -6.82 6.59 4.47
N MET A 150 -8.06 6.93 4.06
CA MET A 150 -8.81 8.03 4.67
C MET A 150 -9.27 7.74 6.11
N LYS A 151 -9.37 6.45 6.49
CA LYS A 151 -9.81 6.04 7.83
C LYS A 151 -8.66 5.89 8.81
N PHE A 152 -7.53 5.36 8.36
CA PHE A 152 -6.44 4.91 9.22
C PHE A 152 -5.14 5.70 9.04
N GLY A 153 -5.00 6.44 7.94
CA GLY A 153 -3.75 7.11 7.56
C GLY A 153 -2.68 6.13 7.03
N SER A 154 -1.56 6.66 6.57
CA SER A 154 -0.40 5.88 6.10
C SER A 154 0.16 4.93 7.16
N LEU A 155 0.95 3.95 6.70
CA LEU A 155 1.72 3.09 7.60
C LEU A 155 2.83 3.91 8.28
N PRO A 156 3.28 3.54 9.50
CA PRO A 156 4.47 4.15 10.10
C PRO A 156 5.68 3.85 9.20
N PRO A 157 6.38 4.86 8.66
CA PRO A 157 7.52 4.63 7.79
C PRO A 157 8.75 4.20 8.59
N ALA A 158 9.57 3.33 8.02
CA ALA A 158 10.91 3.07 8.53
C ALA A 158 11.84 4.26 8.21
N GLN A 159 12.81 4.53 9.08
CA GLN A 159 13.82 5.56 8.83
C GLN A 159 14.66 5.23 7.59
N ASN A 160 14.99 3.94 7.42
CA ASN A 160 15.61 3.40 6.22
C ASN A 160 14.79 2.19 5.73
N PRO A 161 13.94 2.36 4.70
CA PRO A 161 13.12 1.28 4.14
C PRO A 161 13.92 0.07 3.61
N GLU A 162 15.19 0.25 3.23
CA GLU A 162 16.04 -0.87 2.79
C GLU A 162 16.57 -1.69 3.96
N ARG A 163 16.69 -1.07 5.13
CA ARG A 163 17.27 -1.67 6.35
C ARG A 163 16.41 -1.32 7.58
N PRO A 164 15.14 -1.76 7.62
CA PRO A 164 14.26 -1.48 8.75
C PRO A 164 14.72 -2.23 10.00
N THR A 165 14.52 -1.62 11.16
CA THR A 165 14.72 -2.27 12.45
C THR A 165 13.56 -3.24 12.77
N PRO A 166 13.75 -4.22 13.67
CA PRO A 166 12.67 -5.10 14.10
C PRO A 166 11.45 -4.34 14.66
N GLY A 167 11.68 -3.29 15.45
CA GLY A 167 10.59 -2.48 16.00
C GLY A 167 9.78 -1.72 14.93
N GLU A 168 10.45 -1.23 13.87
CA GLU A 168 9.76 -0.61 12.73
C GLU A 168 8.93 -1.64 11.95
N LEU A 169 9.46 -2.85 11.76
CA LEU A 169 8.71 -3.94 11.11
C LEU A 169 7.46 -4.32 11.91
N ASP A 170 7.56 -4.41 13.23
CA ASP A 170 6.43 -4.76 14.08
C ASP A 170 5.38 -3.65 14.11
N ALA A 171 5.80 -2.38 14.11
CA ALA A 171 4.88 -1.25 13.99
C ALA A 171 4.13 -1.25 12.64
N VAL A 172 4.82 -1.55 11.55
CA VAL A 172 4.22 -1.69 10.21
C VAL A 172 3.21 -2.84 10.18
N LYS A 173 3.59 -4.03 10.66
CA LYS A 173 2.70 -5.20 10.73
C LYS A 173 1.47 -4.94 11.59
N SER A 174 1.65 -4.33 12.76
CA SER A 174 0.53 -3.97 13.64
C SER A 174 -0.46 -3.05 12.92
N LYS A 175 0.03 -2.07 12.17
CA LYS A 175 -0.84 -1.16 11.41
C LYS A 175 -1.50 -1.85 10.22
N LEU A 176 -0.79 -2.75 9.53
CA LEU A 176 -1.34 -3.55 8.45
C LEU A 176 -2.49 -4.46 8.92
N ALA A 177 -2.48 -4.91 10.18
CA ALA A 177 -3.57 -5.70 10.74
C ALA A 177 -4.91 -4.93 10.76
N ASP A 178 -4.90 -3.63 11.05
CA ASP A 178 -6.11 -2.77 10.97
C ASP A 178 -6.70 -2.76 9.56
N TYR A 179 -5.82 -2.71 8.55
CA TYR A 179 -6.21 -2.74 7.15
C TYR A 179 -6.74 -4.12 6.75
N GLN A 180 -6.02 -5.19 7.13
CA GLN A 180 -6.40 -6.56 6.82
C GLN A 180 -7.80 -6.89 7.37
N ALA A 181 -8.12 -6.48 8.60
CA ALA A 181 -9.43 -6.71 9.20
C ALA A 181 -10.60 -6.10 8.39
N VAL A 182 -10.35 -4.99 7.68
CA VAL A 182 -11.34 -4.42 6.76
C VAL A 182 -11.44 -5.26 5.49
N PHE A 183 -10.31 -5.71 4.92
CA PHE A 183 -10.30 -6.56 3.73
C PHE A 183 -10.93 -7.94 3.96
N ASP A 184 -10.85 -8.47 5.18
CA ASP A 184 -11.43 -9.77 5.55
C ASP A 184 -12.98 -9.74 5.64
N THR A 185 -13.59 -8.55 5.70
CA THR A 185 -15.03 -8.37 5.93
C THR A 185 -15.79 -7.75 4.74
N HIS A 186 -15.22 -7.79 3.53
CA HIS A 186 -15.57 -6.90 2.42
C HIS A 186 -16.18 -7.52 1.15
#